data_AF-A0A4Q0Z788-F1
#
_entry.id   AF-A0A4Q0Z788-F1
#
_cell.length_a   1.000
_cell.length_b   1.000
_cell.length_c   1.000
_cell.angle_alpha   90.00
_cell.angle_beta   90.00
_cell.angle_gamma   90.00
#
_symmetry.space_group_name_H-M   'P 1'
#
loop_
_entity.id
_entity.type
_entity.pdbx_description
1 polymer ?
#
loop_
_entity_poly.entity_id
_entity_poly.type
_entity_poly.pdbx_seq_one_letter_code
_entity_poly.pdbx_strand_id
1 'polypeptide(L)' 'MTIRIITENEFPEVSKMKKKFNIFSVVGIKNGELESVEFFGKNGVFRAFGRNTQEAYKKATKVVKRYYKEKRRD' A
#
# COMPACT_ATOMS: atom_id res chain seq x y z
N MET A 1 7.08 6.31 -17.03
CA MET A 1 6.26 5.99 -15.84
C MET A 1 5.74 4.58 -16.00
N THR A 2 5.99 3.71 -15.03
CA THR A 2 5.54 2.31 -15.05
C THR A 2 4.56 2.09 -13.92
N ILE A 3 3.40 1.50 -14.22
CA ILE A 3 2.36 1.19 -13.24
C ILE A 3 2.14 -0.31 -13.30
N ARG A 4 2.10 -0.96 -12.13
CA ARG A 4 1.85 -2.41 -12.02
C ARG A 4 1.03 -2.73 -10.78
N ILE A 5 0.24 -3.80 -10.86
CA ILE A 5 -0.47 -4.35 -9.70
C ILE A 5 0.53 -5.18 -8.90
N ILE A 6 0.65 -4.85 -7.61
CA ILE A 6 1.47 -5.61 -6.68
C ILE A 6 0.63 -6.79 -6.16
N THR A 7 1.19 -7.98 -6.31
CA THR A 7 0.53 -9.23 -5.93
C THR A 7 1.22 -9.90 -4.76
N GLU A 8 0.61 -10.97 -4.25
CA GLU A 8 1.17 -11.78 -3.17
C GLU A 8 2.43 -12.57 -3.56
N ASN A 9 2.70 -12.72 -4.86
CA ASN A 9 3.95 -13.29 -5.38
C ASN A 9 5.15 -12.38 -5.10
N GLU A 10 4.93 -11.05 -5.08
CA GLU A 10 5.98 -10.07 -4.80
C GLU A 10 6.05 -9.73 -3.30
N PHE A 11 4.88 -9.62 -2.67
CA PHE A 11 4.74 -9.28 -1.25
C PHE A 11 3.66 -10.16 -0.62
N PRO A 12 4.01 -11.26 0.06
CA PRO A 12 3.04 -12.17 0.67
C PRO A 12 2.08 -11.47 1.65
N GLU A 13 2.49 -10.34 2.24
CA GLU A 13 1.66 -9.54 3.13
C GLU A 13 0.49 -8.84 2.42
N VAL A 14 0.50 -8.73 1.09
CA VAL A 14 -0.61 -8.12 0.32
C VAL A 14 -1.92 -8.82 0.64
N SER A 15 -1.93 -10.15 0.65
CA SER A 15 -3.11 -10.95 0.97
C SER A 15 -3.66 -10.63 2.37
N LYS A 16 -2.76 -10.46 3.36
CA LYS A 16 -3.11 -10.08 4.73
C LYS A 16 -3.69 -8.66 4.79
N MET A 17 -3.08 -7.72 4.06
CA MET A 17 -3.54 -6.33 4.00
C MET A 17 -4.92 -6.22 3.34
N LYS A 18 -5.14 -6.92 2.22
CA LYS A 18 -6.44 -7.01 1.52
C LYS A 18 -7.55 -7.45 2.46
N LYS A 19 -7.36 -8.59 3.13
CA LYS A 19 -8.35 -9.16 4.06
C LYS A 19 -8.58 -8.30 5.29
N LYS A 20 -7.52 -7.78 5.93
CA LYS A 20 -7.63 -7.07 7.21
C LYS A 20 -8.22 -5.66 7.08
N PHE A 21 -7.97 -4.98 5.95
CA PHE A 21 -8.27 -3.56 5.79
C PHE A 21 -9.19 -3.24 4.61
N ASN A 22 -9.89 -4.25 4.06
CA ASN A 22 -10.78 -4.11 2.90
C ASN A 22 -10.11 -3.36 1.73
N ILE A 23 -8.87 -3.75 1.46
CA ILE A 23 -8.09 -3.25 0.32
C ILE A 23 -8.39 -4.20 -0.85
N PHE A 24 -8.80 -3.65 -2.00
CA PHE A 24 -9.09 -4.44 -3.19
C PHE A 24 -7.90 -4.49 -4.16
N SER A 25 -7.12 -3.41 -4.24
CA SER A 25 -5.95 -3.34 -5.12
C SER A 25 -4.74 -2.70 -4.44
N VAL A 26 -3.55 -3.15 -4.83
CA VAL A 26 -2.27 -2.57 -4.45
C VAL A 26 -1.54 -2.25 -5.74
N VAL A 27 -1.16 -0.99 -5.94
CA VAL A 27 -0.53 -0.53 -7.17
C VAL A 27 0.85 0.01 -6.85
N GLY A 28 1.85 -0.48 -7.56
CA GLY A 28 3.20 0.07 -7.59
C GLY A 28 3.34 1.01 -8.79
N ILE A 29 3.87 2.20 -8.54
CA ILE A 29 4.17 3.20 -9.55
C ILE A 29 5.66 3.52 -9.48
N LYS A 30 6.33 3.48 -10.62
CA LYS A 30 7.73 3.88 -10.77
C LYS A 30 7.83 5.07 -11.71
N ASN A 31 8.43 6.14 -11.23
CA ASN A 31 8.72 7.33 -12.02
C ASN A 31 10.17 7.78 -11.78
N GLY A 32 11.07 7.38 -12.68
CA GLY A 32 12.51 7.57 -12.49
C GLY A 32 13.02 6.81 -11.26
N GLU A 33 13.69 7.53 -10.36
CA GLU A 33 14.18 7.01 -9.07
C GLU A 33 13.11 6.95 -7.97
N LEU A 34 11.96 7.57 -8.19
CA LEU A 34 10.88 7.61 -7.21
C LEU A 34 9.94 6.41 -7.43
N GLU A 35 9.79 5.59 -6.39
CA GLU A 35 8.81 4.51 -6.36
C GLU A 35 7.72 4.82 -5.33
N SER A 36 6.47 4.56 -5.69
CA SER A 36 5.32 4.70 -4.79
C SER A 36 4.44 3.47 -4.79
N VAL A 37 3.80 3.23 -3.65
CA VAL A 37 2.80 2.18 -3.49
C VAL A 37 1.49 2.80 -3.02
N GLU A 38 0.41 2.37 -3.65
CA GLU A 38 -0.95 2.81 -3.36
C GLU A 38 -1.81 1.61 -2.98
N PHE A 39 -2.39 1.65 -1.78
CA PHE A 39 -3.42 0.73 -1.35
C PHE A 39 -4.79 1.35 -1.62
N PHE A 40 -5.56 0.74 -2.51
CA PHE A 40 -6.93 1.13 -2.82
C PHE A 40 -7.90 0.30 -1.98
N GLY A 41 -8.70 0.97 -1.15
CA GLY A 41 -9.70 0.33 -0.30
C GLY A 41 -10.96 1.16 -0.14
N LYS A 42 -11.95 0.62 0.59
CA LYS A 42 -13.25 1.29 0.82
C LYS A 42 -13.13 2.67 1.47
N ASN A 43 -12.09 2.89 2.28
CA ASN A 43 -11.87 4.15 3.01
C ASN A 43 -10.96 5.14 2.25
N GLY A 44 -10.70 4.90 0.96
CA GLY A 44 -9.88 5.76 0.10
C GLY A 44 -8.56 5.11 -0.31
N VAL A 45 -7.61 5.96 -0.70
CA VAL A 45 -6.29 5.54 -1.21
C VAL A 45 -5.21 5.91 -0.19
N PHE A 46 -4.43 4.90 0.22
CA PHE A 46 -3.27 5.11 1.07
C PHE A 46 -1.99 5.00 0.24
N ARG A 47 -1.32 6.13 0.04
CA ARG A 47 -0.10 6.23 -0.77
C ARG A 47 1.12 6.43 0.12
N ALA A 48 2.25 5.83 -0.26
CA ALA A 48 3.55 6.28 0.23
C ALA A 48 4.65 6.13 -0.83
N PHE A 49 5.73 6.88 -0.63
CA PHE A 49 6.90 6.93 -1.50
C PHE A 49 8.13 6.31 -0.84
N GLY A 50 9.03 5.76 -1.65
CA GLY A 50 10.30 5.19 -1.23
C GLY A 50 11.32 5.18 -2.37
N ARG A 51 12.56 4.85 -2.02
CA ARG A 51 13.66 4.66 -2.97
C ARG A 51 13.49 3.37 -3.79
N ASN A 52 12.66 2.45 -3.29
CA ASN A 52 12.25 1.23 -3.96
C ASN A 52 10.84 0.80 -3.50
N THR A 53 10.26 -0.17 -4.22
CA THR A 53 8.89 -0.65 -4.03
C THR A 53 8.71 -1.22 -2.62
N GLN A 54 9.73 -1.88 -2.07
CA GLN A 54 9.67 -2.47 -0.73
C GLN A 54 9.58 -1.39 0.37
N GLU A 55 10.37 -0.32 0.25
CA GLU A 55 10.33 0.81 1.17
C GLU A 55 8.98 1.53 1.09
N ALA A 56 8.53 1.81 -0.14
CA ALA A 56 7.23 2.41 -0.39
C ALA A 56 6.09 1.56 0.18
N TYR A 57 6.12 0.24 -0.02
CA TYR A 57 5.14 -0.71 0.52
C TYR A 57 5.12 -0.70 2.05
N LYS A 58 6.29 -0.73 2.71
CA LYS A 58 6.40 -0.66 4.18
C LYS A 58 5.81 0.64 4.72
N LYS A 59 6.11 1.78 4.09
CA LYS A 59 5.58 3.09 4.49
C LYS A 59 4.08 3.16 4.27
N ALA A 60 3.56 2.75 3.11
CA ALA A 60 2.14 2.75 2.81
C ALA A 60 1.36 1.83 3.77
N THR A 61 1.94 0.68 4.14
CA THR A 61 1.39 -0.21 5.17
C THR A 61 1.29 0.47 6.54
N LYS A 62 2.29 1.27 6.93
CA LYS A 62 2.23 2.06 8.18
C LYS A 62 1.09 3.07 8.14
N VAL A 63 0.88 3.76 7.01
CA VAL A 63 -0.23 4.71 6.83
C VAL A 63 -1.58 4.01 7.01
N VAL A 64 -1.80 2.88 6.34
CA VAL A 64 -3.03 2.08 6.49
C VAL A 64 -3.24 1.70 7.97
N LYS A 65 -2.22 1.10 8.60
CA LYS A 65 -2.32 0.64 9.99
C LYS A 65 -2.62 1.79 10.96
N ARG A 66 -2.02 2.97 10.74
CA ARG A 66 -2.25 4.16 11.56
C ARG A 66 -3.70 4.63 11.45
N TYR A 67 -4.21 4.79 10.23
CA TYR A 67 -5.59 5.21 9.98
C TYR A 67 -6.61 4.31 10.70
N TYR A 68 -6.49 2.98 10.55
CA TYR A 68 -7.41 2.05 11.20
C TYR A 68 -7.18 1.89 12.71
N LYS A 69 -6.01 2.28 13.23
CA LYS A 69 -5.77 2.33 14.69
C LYS A 69 -6.43 3.56 15.30
N GLU A 70 -6.34 4.70 14.62
CA GLU A 70 -6.96 5.96 15.05
C GLU A 70 -8.50 5.87 14.95
N LYS A 71 -9.06 5.34 13.85
CA LYS A 71 -10.51 5.13 13.67
C LYS A 71 -11.17 4.19 14.70
N ARG A 72 -10.39 3.37 15.42
CA ARG A 72 -10.89 2.47 16.48
C ARG A 72 -10.90 3.12 17.88
N ARG A 73 -10.35 4.33 18.01
CA ARG A 73 -10.29 5.07 19.27
C ARG A 73 -11.44 6.05 19.45
N ASP A 74 -12.12 6.38 18.36
CA ASP A 74 -13.38 7.14 18.33
C ASP A 74 -14.56 6.17 18.40
#